data_AF-A0A9E2QLI4-F1
#
_entry.id   AF-A0A9E2QLI4-F1
#
_cell.length_a   1.000
_cell.length_b   1.000
_cell.length_c   1.000
_cell.angle_alpha   90.00
_cell.angle_beta   90.00
_cell.angle_gamma   90.00
#
_symmetry.space_group_name_H-M   'P 1'
#
loop_
_entity.id
_entity.type
_entity.pdbx_description
1 polymer ?
#
loop_
_entity_poly.entity_id
_entity_poly.type
_entity_poly.pdbx_seq_one_letter_code
_entity_poly.pdbx_strand_id
1 'polypeptide(L)'
;MFGRIILGLIILGVGASLVIKTEWYLSFIGRIPFAEKYLGYEGGTRLFYKLLGLIAIFFGFLLMMGLLGGFFRFVLPDVLFGE
;
A
#
# COMPACT_ATOMS: atom_id res chain seq x y z
N MET A 1 3.87 -20.90 -8.27
CA MET A 1 3.95 -19.74 -9.19
C MET A 1 2.59 -19.05 -9.33
N PHE A 2 1.54 -19.76 -9.72
CA PHE A 2 0.19 -19.20 -9.91
C PHE A 2 -0.42 -18.50 -8.68
N GLY A 3 -0.29 -19.08 -7.47
CA GLY A 3 -0.87 -18.50 -6.26
C GLY A 3 -0.30 -17.11 -5.88
N ARG A 4 0.96 -16.83 -6.20
CA ARG A 4 1.59 -15.52 -5.96
C ARG A 4 1.05 -14.45 -6.90
N ILE A 5 0.77 -14.83 -8.14
CA ILE A 5 0.20 -13.94 -9.17
C ILE A 5 -1.23 -13.56 -8.78
N ILE A 6 -2.05 -14.54 -8.38
CA ILE A 6 -3.44 -14.30 -7.95
C ILE A 6 -3.47 -13.40 -6.70
N LEU A 7 -2.64 -13.67 -5.69
CA LEU A 7 -2.55 -12.82 -4.50
C LEU A 7 -2.08 -11.40 -4.84
N GLY A 8 -1.06 -11.27 -5.69
CA GLY A 8 -0.59 -9.97 -6.17
C GLY A 8 -1.68 -9.17 -6.89
N LEU A 9 -2.47 -9.83 -7.74
CA LEU A 9 -3.63 -9.24 -8.42
C LEU A 9 -4.72 -8.76 -7.47
N ILE A 10 -5.03 -9.55 -6.43
CA ILE A 10 -6.00 -9.14 -5.40
C ILE A 10 -5.50 -7.89 -4.67
N ILE A 11 -4.24 -7.88 -4.23
CA ILE A 11 -3.64 -6.76 -3.52
C ILE A 11 -3.60 -5.51 -4.41
N LEU A 12 -3.25 -5.68 -5.69
CA LEU A 12 -3.25 -4.60 -6.67
C LEU A 12 -4.66 -4.04 -6.89
N GLY A 13 -5.68 -4.91 -6.98
CA GLY A 13 -7.08 -4.51 -7.10
C GLY A 13 -7.59 -3.74 -5.87
N VAL A 14 -7.24 -4.19 -4.66
CA VAL A 14 -7.58 -3.51 -3.40
C VAL A 14 -6.84 -2.17 -3.28
N GLY A 15 -5.56 -2.13 -3.66
CA GLY A 15 -4.79 -0.89 -3.69
C GLY A 15 -5.38 0.12 -4.68
N ALA A 16 -5.75 -0.33 -5.87
CA ALA A 16 -6.43 0.49 -6.87
C ALA A 16 -7.80 0.98 -6.38
N SER A 17 -8.58 0.14 -5.69
CA SER A 17 -9.86 0.57 -5.14
C SER A 17 -9.71 1.64 -4.06
N LEU A 18 -8.66 1.57 -3.22
CA LEU A 18 -8.36 2.62 -2.22
C LEU A 18 -8.06 3.98 -2.86
N VAL A 19 -7.37 4.00 -4.01
CA VAL A 19 -7.05 5.22 -4.76
C VAL A 19 -8.27 5.77 -5.50
N ILE A 20 -9.05 4.91 -6.16
CA ILE A 20 -10.22 5.32 -6.97
C ILE A 20 -11.40 5.68 -6.07
N LYS A 21 -11.69 4.86 -5.06
CA LYS A 21 -12.84 5.03 -4.16
C LYS A 21 -12.48 5.70 -2.83
N THR A 22 -11.50 6.59 -2.83
CA THR A 22 -11.05 7.28 -1.61
C THR A 22 -12.20 7.96 -0.85
N GLU A 23 -13.16 8.58 -1.55
CA GLU A 23 -14.31 9.25 -0.88
C GLU A 23 -15.27 8.26 -0.22
N TRP A 24 -15.41 7.05 -0.78
CA TRP A 24 -16.20 5.99 -0.16
C TRP A 24 -15.56 5.54 1.17
N TYR A 25 -14.24 5.34 1.18
CA TYR A 25 -13.51 5.01 2.41
C TYR A 25 -13.53 6.17 3.42
N LEU A 26 -13.40 7.42 2.95
CA LEU A 26 -13.52 8.60 3.80
C LEU A 26 -14.92 8.72 4.43
N SER A 27 -15.97 8.40 3.68
CA SER A 27 -17.35 8.42 4.18
C SER A 27 -17.65 7.28 5.15
N PHE A 28 -16.96 6.14 5.04
CA PHE A 28 -17.19 4.97 5.89
C PHE A 28 -16.36 5.01 7.18
N ILE A 29 -15.08 5.39 7.08
CA ILE A 29 -14.13 5.40 8.21
C ILE A 29 -14.07 6.79 8.87
N GLY A 30 -14.28 7.86 8.10
CA GLY A 30 -14.13 9.24 8.55
C GLY A 30 -12.72 9.80 8.38
N ARG A 31 -12.52 11.00 8.96
CA ARG A 31 -11.25 11.72 8.96
C ARG A 31 -10.28 11.16 10.00
N ILE A 32 -9.01 11.02 9.63
CA ILE A 32 -7.97 10.50 10.52
C ILE A 32 -7.20 11.70 11.12
N PRO A 33 -7.18 11.89 12.45
CA PRO A 33 -6.53 13.05 13.08
C PRO A 33 -5.03 13.16 12.76
N PHE A 34 -4.33 12.04 12.66
CA PHE A 34 -2.93 11.99 12.24
C PHE A 34 -2.76 12.53 10.82
N ALA A 35 -3.62 12.11 9.89
CA ALA A 35 -3.58 12.57 8.52
C ALA A 35 -3.93 14.06 8.41
N GLU A 36 -4.92 14.54 9.15
CA GLU A 36 -5.23 15.98 9.18
C GLU A 36 -4.08 16.80 9.79
N LYS A 37 -3.36 16.26 10.79
CA LYS A 37 -2.25 16.96 11.46
C LYS A 37 -0.98 17.07 10.58
N TYR A 38 -0.63 16.01 9.85
CA TYR A 38 0.62 15.96 9.09
C TYR A 38 0.44 16.14 7.58
N LEU A 39 -0.77 15.92 7.05
CA LEU A 39 -1.09 16.02 5.63
C LEU A 39 -2.24 17.02 5.35
N GLY A 40 -2.65 17.81 6.35
CA GLY A 40 -3.86 18.64 6.31
C GLY A 40 -3.95 19.70 5.21
N TYR A 41 -2.82 20.09 4.59
CA TYR A 41 -2.75 21.18 3.62
C TYR A 41 -3.60 20.96 2.36
N GLU A 42 -3.82 19.70 1.96
CA GLU A 42 -4.60 19.34 0.75
C GLU A 42 -5.73 18.33 1.05
N GLY A 43 -6.28 18.37 2.26
CA GLY A 43 -7.35 17.45 2.69
C GLY A 43 -6.81 16.12 3.22
N GLY A 44 -5.88 16.22 4.19
CA GLY A 44 -4.94 15.17 4.62
C GLY A 44 -5.45 13.74 4.68
N THR A 45 -6.64 13.49 5.20
CA THR A 45 -7.19 12.12 5.23
C THR A 45 -7.37 11.53 3.81
N ARG A 46 -7.80 12.35 2.83
CA ARG A 46 -7.93 11.92 1.43
C ARG A 46 -6.58 11.54 0.83
N LEU A 47 -5.56 12.36 1.08
CA LEU A 47 -4.19 12.06 0.65
C LEU A 47 -3.66 10.79 1.31
N PHE A 48 -3.93 10.61 2.60
CA PHE A 48 -3.50 9.44 3.35
C PHE A 48 -4.06 8.13 2.78
N TYR A 49 -5.36 8.08 2.47
CA TYR A 49 -5.95 6.88 1.83
C TYR A 49 -5.37 6.60 0.45
N LYS A 50 -5.09 7.64 -0.35
CA LYS A 50 -4.44 7.48 -1.65
C LYS A 50 -3.01 6.99 -1.53
N LEU A 51 -2.24 7.52 -0.58
CA LEU A 51 -0.88 7.07 -0.30
C LEU A 51 -0.86 5.61 0.15
N LEU A 52 -1.78 5.21 1.03
CA LEU A 52 -1.92 3.83 1.46
C LEU A 52 -2.27 2.91 0.28
N GLY A 53 -3.19 3.33 -0.59
CA GLY A 53 -3.53 2.62 -1.82
C GLY A 53 -2.34 2.49 -2.78
N LEU A 54 -1.53 3.54 -2.94
CA LEU A 54 -0.33 3.52 -3.78
C LEU A 54 0.73 2.55 -3.25
N ILE A 55 0.94 2.51 -1.93
CA ILE A 55 1.82 1.54 -1.28
C ILE A 55 1.31 0.11 -1.53
N ALA A 56 0.01 -0.13 -1.38
CA ALA A 56 -0.59 -1.43 -1.65
C ALA A 56 -0.41 -1.86 -3.11
N ILE A 57 -0.59 -0.95 -4.09
CA ILE A 57 -0.32 -1.22 -5.51
C ILE A 57 1.15 -1.59 -5.72
N PHE A 58 2.07 -0.84 -5.13
CA PHE A 58 3.51 -1.09 -5.23
C PHE A 58 3.89 -2.49 -4.73
N PHE A 59 3.45 -2.86 -3.52
CA PHE A 59 3.72 -4.19 -2.97
C PHE A 59 2.97 -5.31 -3.71
N GLY A 60 1.75 -5.07 -4.18
CA GLY A 60 1.00 -6.00 -5.03
C GLY A 60 1.75 -6.30 -6.33
N PHE A 61 2.34 -5.28 -6.94
CA PHE A 61 3.16 -5.42 -8.14
C PHE A 61 4.46 -6.18 -7.88
N LEU A 62 5.16 -5.89 -6.77
CA LEU A 62 6.35 -6.65 -6.35
C LEU A 62 6.05 -8.13 -6.07
N LEU A 63 4.91 -8.44 -5.46
CA LEU A 63 4.46 -9.82 -5.23
C LEU A 63 4.17 -10.54 -6.54
N MET A 64 3.47 -9.87 -7.45
CA MET A 64 3.10 -10.43 -8.76
C MET A 64 4.33 -10.76 -9.60
N MET A 65 5.33 -9.88 -9.64
CA MET A 65 6.61 -10.13 -10.33
C MET A 65 7.54 -11.10 -9.58
N GLY A 66 7.18 -11.54 -8.37
CA GLY A 66 8.03 -12.38 -7.54
C GLY A 66 9.29 -11.68 -7.00
N LEU A 67 9.38 -10.36 -7.15
CA LEU A 67 10.52 -9.53 -6.72
C LEU A 67 10.48 -9.18 -5.24
N LEU A 68 9.37 -9.45 -4.55
CA LEU A 68 9.21 -9.11 -3.13
C LEU A 68 10.35 -9.68 -2.26
N GLY A 69 10.77 -10.93 -2.48
CA GLY A 69 11.91 -11.50 -1.76
C GLY A 69 13.25 -10.81 -2.04
N GLY A 70 13.47 -10.35 -3.27
CA GLY A 70 14.67 -9.58 -3.63
C GLY A 70 14.67 -8.18 -3.01
N PHE A 71 13.51 -7.54 -2.97
CA PHE A 71 13.34 -6.24 -2.33
C PHE A 71 13.59 -6.29 -0.82
N PHE A 72 13.06 -7.29 -0.12
CA PHE A 72 13.32 -7.43 1.33
C PHE A 72 14.80 -7.68 1.64
N ARG A 73 15.51 -8.45 0.80
CA ARG A 73 16.97 -8.62 0.93
C ARG A 73 17.75 -7.34 0.68
N PHE A 74 17.27 -6.49 -0.22
CA PHE A 74 17.88 -5.19 -0.51
C PHE A 74 17.64 -4.16 0.61
N VAL A 75 16.41 -4.09 1.13
CA VAL A 75 16.01 -3.08 2.13
C VAL A 75 16.44 -3.47 3.54
N LEU A 76 16.41 -4.76 3.87
CA LEU A 76 16.72 -5.28 5.20
C LEU A 76 17.81 -6.37 5.12
N PRO A 77 19.04 -6.03 4.70
CA PRO A 77 20.14 -6.98 4.73
C PRO A 77 20.42 -7.46 6.16
N ASP A 78 20.51 -6.54 7.13
CA ASP A 78 20.86 -6.89 8.52
C ASP A 78 19.82 -7.75 9.26
N VAL A 79 18.53 -7.64 8.94
CA VAL A 79 17.46 -8.41 9.63
C VAL A 79 17.40 -9.87 9.15
N LEU A 80 17.91 -10.17 7.95
CA LEU A 80 17.88 -11.51 7.35
C LEU A 80 19.24 -12.23 7.36
N PHE A 81 20.34 -11.49 7.50
CA PHE A 81 21.71 -12.02 7.51
C PHE A 81 22.44 -11.75 8.83
N GLY A 82 21.72 -11.76 9.95
CA GLY A 82 22.31 -11.76 11.28
C GLY A 82 23.07 -13.07 11.57
N GLU A 83 24.23 -13.23 10.93
CA GLU A 83 25.44 -13.89 11.45
C GLU A 83 26.55 -12.84 11.55
#